data_AF-A0A847GNZ7-F1
#
_entry.id   AF-A0A847GNZ7-F1
#
_cell.length_a   1.000
_cell.length_b   1.000
_cell.length_c   1.000
_cell.angle_alpha   90.00
_cell.angle_beta   90.00
_cell.angle_gamma   90.00
#
_symmetry.space_group_name_H-M   'P 1'
#
loop_
_entity.id
_entity.type
_entity.pdbx_description
1 polymer ?
#
loop_
_entity_poly.entity_id
_entity_poly.type
_entity_poly.pdbx_seq_one_letter_code
_entity_poly.pdbx_strand_id
1 'polypeptide(L)'
;MTRTTLVASLTVVGLLCLAADASLFGAEYLSGIQWSEPAVIDPGPPGGPPSDAVVLFDGKDMSKWDKAEKWIVKDGFVEAGPGAPVSKDVFGDCQVHVEWASAEEIKGEGQGRSNSGVFLMGIYEVQVLDSFGNKTYFDGQCGAIYKQHPPLVNACRKPGEWQTYDIIWKGPKFDAEGKLVSPAFITVLHNGVVIQNHFQLEGDTPYHRAPEYKPHPDKGPISLQYHGNPVRFRNIWVRELQDVAHERVAEPSIRK
;
A
#
# COMPACT_ATOMS: atom_id res chain seq x y z
N MET A 1 -91.98 49.20 -2.65
CA MET A 1 -90.77 50.04 -2.78
C MET A 1 -89.57 49.11 -2.70
N THR A 2 -88.99 48.75 -3.86
CA THR A 2 -87.57 49.01 -4.25
C THR A 2 -86.55 48.31 -3.33
N ARG A 3 -85.72 47.34 -3.73
CA ARG A 3 -84.72 47.27 -4.84
C ARG A 3 -84.30 45.79 -5.06
N THR A 4 -84.23 45.26 -6.28
CA THR A 4 -83.08 45.21 -7.23
C THR A 4 -81.84 44.42 -6.76
N THR A 5 -81.68 43.21 -7.36
CA THR A 5 -80.47 42.49 -7.85
C THR A 5 -79.16 42.47 -7.06
N LEU A 6 -78.56 41.29 -6.93
CA LEU A 6 -77.44 40.85 -7.79
C LEU A 6 -77.16 39.34 -7.62
N VAL A 7 -77.12 38.62 -8.75
CA VAL A 7 -76.60 37.25 -8.86
C VAL A 7 -75.08 37.37 -8.99
N ALA A 8 -74.32 36.84 -8.04
CA ALA A 8 -72.87 36.73 -8.15
C ALA A 8 -72.51 35.34 -8.69
N SER A 9 -72.04 35.32 -9.92
CA SER A 9 -71.52 34.16 -10.64
C SER A 9 -70.32 33.58 -9.90
N LEU A 10 -70.42 32.31 -9.47
CA LEU A 10 -69.31 31.56 -8.92
C LEU A 10 -68.43 31.08 -10.09
N THR A 11 -67.37 31.82 -10.41
CA THR A 11 -66.32 31.35 -11.33
C THR A 11 -65.55 30.23 -10.66
N VAL A 12 -65.75 29.00 -11.13
CA VAL A 12 -64.92 27.85 -10.82
C VAL A 12 -63.54 28.10 -11.42
N VAL A 13 -62.58 28.55 -10.61
CA VAL A 13 -61.17 28.53 -10.98
C VAL A 13 -60.70 27.09 -10.83
N GLY A 14 -60.71 26.36 -11.95
CA GLY A 14 -60.04 25.07 -12.05
C GLY A 14 -58.54 25.29 -11.88
N LEU A 15 -58.03 24.99 -10.68
CA LEU A 15 -56.60 24.85 -10.46
C LEU A 15 -56.15 23.61 -11.24
N LEU A 16 -55.64 23.81 -12.47
CA LEU A 16 -54.78 22.83 -13.10
C LEU A 16 -53.51 22.74 -12.25
N CYS A 17 -53.48 21.77 -11.33
CA CYS A 17 -52.23 21.23 -10.84
C CYS A 17 -51.54 20.54 -12.02
N LEU A 18 -50.76 21.29 -12.78
CA LEU A 18 -49.72 20.72 -13.63
C LEU A 18 -48.75 20.02 -12.68
N ALA A 19 -48.92 18.71 -12.53
CA ALA A 19 -47.88 17.85 -12.04
C ALA A 19 -46.74 17.93 -13.06
N ALA A 20 -45.82 18.86 -12.83
CA ALA A 20 -44.50 18.78 -13.42
C ALA A 20 -43.82 17.60 -12.74
N ASP A 21 -44.01 16.39 -13.28
CA ASP A 21 -43.03 15.31 -13.14
C ASP A 21 -41.79 15.74 -13.91
N ALA A 22 -41.08 16.72 -13.36
CA ALA A 22 -39.70 16.96 -13.69
C ALA A 22 -38.94 15.84 -12.98
N SER A 23 -38.73 14.74 -13.70
CA SER A 23 -37.81 13.67 -13.34
C SER A 23 -36.53 14.29 -12.77
N LEU A 24 -36.39 14.29 -11.45
CA LEU A 24 -35.25 14.84 -10.71
C LEU A 24 -33.97 14.00 -10.87
N PHE A 25 -33.95 13.08 -11.84
CA PHE A 25 -32.80 12.24 -12.13
C PHE A 25 -31.98 12.93 -13.22
N GLY A 26 -30.80 13.43 -12.85
CA GLY A 26 -29.82 13.92 -13.81
C GLY A 26 -29.54 12.85 -14.87
N ALA A 27 -29.31 13.27 -16.10
CA ALA A 27 -29.02 12.36 -17.20
C ALA A 27 -27.73 11.56 -16.91
N GLU A 28 -27.81 10.23 -17.00
CA GLU A 28 -26.71 9.34 -16.64
C GLU A 28 -25.61 9.36 -17.71
N TYR A 29 -24.35 9.53 -17.29
CA TYR A 29 -23.20 9.33 -18.16
C TYR A 29 -22.85 7.86 -18.26
N LEU A 30 -22.82 7.35 -19.49
CA LEU A 30 -22.38 6.00 -19.83
C LEU A 30 -20.98 6.11 -20.45
N SER A 31 -19.97 5.53 -19.80
CA SER A 31 -18.57 5.58 -20.27
C SER A 31 -18.33 4.83 -21.58
N GLY A 32 -19.23 3.91 -21.92
CA GLY A 32 -19.06 2.94 -23.00
C GLY A 32 -18.00 1.87 -22.69
N ILE A 33 -17.54 1.80 -21.43
CA ILE A 33 -16.57 0.81 -20.97
C ILE A 33 -17.32 -0.26 -20.18
N GLN A 34 -17.17 -1.51 -20.61
CA GLN A 34 -17.56 -2.68 -19.84
C GLN A 34 -16.38 -3.07 -18.95
N TRP A 35 -16.55 -2.92 -17.65
CA TRP A 35 -15.59 -3.36 -16.64
C TRP A 35 -15.88 -4.80 -16.23
N SER A 36 -14.83 -5.56 -15.91
CA SER A 36 -15.00 -6.80 -15.16
C SER A 36 -15.57 -6.49 -13.77
N GLU A 37 -16.44 -7.37 -13.27
CA GLU A 37 -16.99 -7.22 -11.93
C GLU A 37 -15.86 -7.25 -10.89
N PRO A 38 -15.76 -6.23 -10.00
CA PRO A 38 -14.77 -6.25 -8.93
C PRO A 38 -14.99 -7.44 -7.99
N ALA A 39 -13.91 -8.12 -7.62
CA ALA A 39 -13.99 -9.20 -6.65
C ALA A 39 -14.47 -8.68 -5.28
N VAL A 40 -15.43 -9.39 -4.67
CA VAL A 40 -15.86 -9.14 -3.29
C VAL A 40 -14.91 -9.89 -2.35
N ILE A 41 -14.26 -9.16 -1.44
CA ILE A 41 -13.34 -9.71 -0.44
C ILE A 41 -13.75 -9.29 0.97
N ASP A 42 -13.36 -10.09 1.97
CA ASP A 42 -13.41 -9.66 3.37
C ASP A 42 -12.14 -8.82 3.66
N PRO A 43 -12.27 -7.56 4.10
CA PRO A 43 -11.11 -6.72 4.42
C PRO A 43 -10.34 -7.19 5.66
N GLY A 44 -10.89 -8.10 6.46
CA GLY A 44 -10.33 -8.50 7.75
C GLY A 44 -10.48 -7.41 8.82
N PRO A 45 -9.93 -7.64 10.03
CA PRO A 45 -9.91 -6.62 11.08
C PRO A 45 -8.95 -5.47 10.71
N PRO A 46 -9.05 -4.29 11.35
CA PRO A 46 -8.11 -3.19 11.12
C PRO A 46 -6.64 -3.62 11.30
N GLY A 47 -5.83 -3.46 10.24
CA GLY A 47 -4.42 -3.88 10.20
C GLY A 47 -4.20 -5.38 9.93
N GLY A 48 -5.26 -6.20 9.96
CA GLY A 48 -5.17 -7.62 9.63
C GLY A 48 -5.13 -7.88 8.12
N PRO A 49 -4.84 -9.13 7.72
CA PRO A 49 -4.83 -9.51 6.32
C PRO A 49 -6.26 -9.56 5.75
N PRO A 50 -6.52 -8.99 4.56
CA PRO A 50 -7.74 -9.26 3.82
C PRO A 50 -7.78 -10.71 3.30
N SER A 51 -8.96 -11.20 2.92
CA SER A 51 -9.16 -12.61 2.54
C SER A 51 -8.39 -13.04 1.28
N ASP A 52 -7.94 -12.09 0.45
CA ASP A 52 -7.15 -12.35 -0.75
C ASP A 52 -5.62 -12.26 -0.50
N ALA A 53 -5.19 -11.95 0.73
CA ALA A 53 -3.78 -11.84 1.06
C ALA A 53 -3.13 -13.20 1.36
N VAL A 54 -1.87 -13.33 0.92
CA VAL A 54 -0.95 -14.35 1.40
C VAL A 54 -0.36 -13.88 2.72
N VAL A 55 -0.65 -14.62 3.79
CA VAL A 55 -0.06 -14.37 5.10
C VAL A 55 1.33 -15.01 5.15
N LEU A 56 2.36 -14.18 5.25
CA LEU A 56 3.75 -14.61 5.36
C LEU A 56 4.15 -14.87 6.82
N PHE A 57 3.55 -14.17 7.79
CA PHE A 57 3.78 -14.43 9.21
C PHE A 57 2.61 -13.96 10.07
N ASP A 58 2.02 -14.89 10.83
CA ASP A 58 0.86 -14.67 11.72
C ASP A 58 1.19 -14.85 13.22
N GLY A 59 2.48 -14.96 13.55
CA GLY A 59 2.93 -15.19 14.93
C GLY A 59 3.21 -16.64 15.30
N LYS A 60 2.98 -17.61 14.41
CA LYS A 60 3.16 -19.05 14.72
C LYS A 60 4.52 -19.60 14.35
N ASP A 61 4.93 -19.41 13.09
CA ASP A 61 6.17 -19.99 12.56
C ASP A 61 6.67 -19.23 11.32
N MET A 62 7.91 -19.55 10.90
CA MET A 62 8.54 -19.01 9.69
C MET A 62 8.39 -19.96 8.49
N SER A 63 7.36 -20.81 8.43
CA SER A 63 7.22 -21.85 7.38
C SER A 63 7.11 -21.28 5.95
N LYS A 64 6.68 -20.02 5.81
CA LYS A 64 6.61 -19.29 4.53
C LYS A 64 7.93 -18.68 4.07
N TRP A 65 8.99 -18.86 4.86
CA TRP A 65 10.29 -18.26 4.63
C TRP A 65 11.36 -19.34 4.48
N ASP A 66 12.35 -19.07 3.63
CA ASP A 66 13.64 -19.77 3.61
C ASP A 66 14.70 -18.90 4.31
N LYS A 67 15.78 -19.51 4.82
CA LYS A 67 16.91 -18.83 5.48
C LYS A 67 16.53 -18.09 6.78
N ALA A 68 15.52 -18.60 7.48
CA ALA A 68 15.01 -18.06 8.74
C ALA A 68 15.35 -18.93 9.96
N GLU A 69 16.28 -19.88 9.83
CA GLU A 69 16.53 -20.93 10.85
C GLU A 69 17.02 -20.36 12.19
N LYS A 70 17.61 -19.17 12.18
CA LYS A 70 18.10 -18.46 13.37
C LYS A 70 17.20 -17.31 13.81
N TRP A 71 16.04 -17.15 13.17
CA TRP A 71 15.04 -16.17 13.57
C TRP A 71 14.11 -16.83 14.60
N ILE A 72 13.98 -16.20 15.76
CA ILE A 72 13.36 -16.83 16.94
C ILE A 72 11.91 -16.35 17.06
N VAL A 73 10.96 -17.27 16.89
CA VAL A 73 9.53 -16.98 17.12
C VAL A 73 9.21 -17.12 18.60
N LYS A 74 8.62 -16.07 19.19
CA LYS A 74 8.12 -16.05 20.57
C LYS A 74 7.02 -14.99 20.71
N ASP A 75 6.05 -15.25 21.59
CA ASP A 75 5.03 -14.26 21.97
C ASP A 75 4.30 -13.60 20.78
N GLY A 76 4.08 -14.36 19.69
CA GLY A 76 3.39 -13.89 18.48
C GLY A 76 4.23 -12.99 17.55
N PHE A 77 5.52 -12.83 17.81
CA PHE A 77 6.46 -12.15 16.92
C PHE A 77 7.68 -13.01 16.60
N VAL A 78 8.43 -12.62 15.58
CA VAL A 78 9.74 -13.19 15.27
C VAL A 78 10.83 -12.15 15.54
N GLU A 79 11.87 -12.53 16.27
CA GLU A 79 13.05 -11.71 16.51
C GLU A 79 14.13 -12.03 15.46
N ALA A 80 14.67 -10.98 14.84
CA ALA A 80 15.65 -11.08 13.78
C ALA A 80 16.96 -11.70 14.29
N GLY A 81 17.48 -12.67 13.55
CA GLY A 81 18.76 -13.33 13.82
C GLY A 81 19.59 -13.54 12.55
N PRO A 82 20.79 -14.13 12.65
CA PRO A 82 21.67 -14.29 11.50
C PRO A 82 21.01 -15.04 10.33
N GLY A 83 20.94 -14.39 9.17
CA GLY A 83 20.24 -14.89 7.98
C GLY A 83 19.60 -13.73 7.23
N ALA A 84 19.09 -14.00 6.04
CA ALA A 84 18.30 -13.05 5.27
C ALA A 84 17.06 -13.79 4.78
N PRO A 85 15.99 -13.85 5.60
CA PRO A 85 14.79 -14.56 5.24
C PRO A 85 14.24 -14.07 3.91
N VAL A 86 13.87 -15.01 3.04
CA VAL A 86 13.19 -14.74 1.77
C VAL A 86 11.88 -15.52 1.75
N SER A 87 10.80 -14.90 1.30
CA SER A 87 9.53 -15.60 1.13
C SER A 87 9.66 -16.70 0.06
N LYS A 88 8.99 -17.83 0.29
CA LYS A 88 8.90 -18.92 -0.70
C LYS A 88 8.04 -18.54 -1.89
N ASP A 89 6.96 -17.80 -1.61
CA ASP A 89 6.10 -17.20 -2.63
C ASP A 89 6.79 -15.97 -3.24
N VAL A 90 6.51 -15.70 -4.51
CA VAL A 90 7.04 -14.54 -5.27
C VAL A 90 5.90 -13.66 -5.76
N PHE A 91 6.11 -12.35 -5.74
CA PHE A 91 5.09 -11.34 -5.99
C PHE A 91 5.56 -10.34 -7.06
N GLY A 92 4.62 -9.88 -7.88
CA GLY A 92 4.82 -8.77 -8.81
C GLY A 92 4.42 -7.44 -8.17
N ASP A 93 3.52 -6.72 -8.83
CA ASP A 93 2.86 -5.55 -8.25
C ASP A 93 2.01 -6.00 -7.05
N CYS A 94 2.18 -5.34 -5.90
CA CYS A 94 1.58 -5.82 -4.66
C CYS A 94 1.36 -4.71 -3.63
N GLN A 95 0.49 -5.02 -2.67
CA GLN A 95 0.38 -4.32 -1.40
C GLN A 95 0.95 -5.22 -0.31
N VAL A 96 1.82 -4.67 0.53
CA VAL A 96 2.50 -5.37 1.64
C VAL A 96 2.19 -4.66 2.94
N HIS A 97 1.88 -5.43 3.97
CA HIS A 97 1.83 -4.95 5.35
C HIS A 97 2.91 -5.63 6.18
N VAL A 98 3.59 -4.85 7.03
CA VAL A 98 4.60 -5.33 7.97
C VAL A 98 4.45 -4.56 9.28
N GLU A 99 4.33 -5.26 10.39
CA GLU A 99 4.58 -4.66 11.70
C GLU A 99 5.97 -5.00 12.20
N TRP A 100 6.68 -3.99 12.71
CA TRP A 100 8.03 -4.17 13.23
C TRP A 100 8.25 -3.34 14.51
N ALA A 101 9.19 -3.75 15.34
CA ALA A 101 9.59 -3.00 16.53
C ALA A 101 11.11 -3.05 16.68
N SER A 102 11.72 -1.88 16.90
CA SER A 102 13.11 -1.81 17.35
C SER A 102 13.27 -2.39 18.75
N ALA A 103 14.50 -2.69 19.14
CA ALA A 103 14.82 -3.16 20.48
C ALA A 103 14.37 -2.15 21.55
N GLU A 104 13.88 -2.64 22.69
CA GLU A 104 13.54 -1.79 23.84
C GLU A 104 14.80 -1.13 24.45
N GLU A 105 15.89 -1.88 24.52
CA GLU A 105 17.18 -1.36 24.96
C GLU A 105 17.88 -0.63 23.80
N ILE A 106 18.11 0.67 24.00
CA ILE A 106 18.83 1.49 23.03
C ILE A 106 20.33 1.13 23.05
N LYS A 107 20.81 0.55 21.95
CA LYS A 107 22.23 0.26 21.70
C LYS A 107 22.66 0.73 20.32
N GLY A 108 23.82 1.35 20.25
CA GLY A 108 24.38 1.90 19.01
C GLY A 108 23.81 3.28 18.63
N GLU A 109 24.26 3.80 17.50
CA GLU A 109 23.86 5.08 16.93
C GLU A 109 23.87 5.01 15.40
N GLY A 110 23.21 5.96 14.74
CA GLY A 110 23.12 5.99 13.28
C GLY A 110 22.58 4.68 12.72
N GLN A 111 23.30 4.10 11.76
CA GLN A 111 22.97 2.82 11.13
C GLN A 111 23.24 1.58 12.01
N GLY A 112 23.85 1.75 13.19
CA GLY A 112 24.14 0.65 14.11
C GLY A 112 23.05 0.40 15.15
N ARG A 113 21.91 1.10 15.06
CA ARG A 113 20.85 1.09 16.08
C ARG A 113 19.55 0.48 15.52
N SER A 114 19.31 -0.79 15.82
CA SER A 114 18.15 -1.56 15.35
C SER A 114 17.94 -1.50 13.83
N ASN A 115 19.02 -1.75 13.07
CA ASN A 115 19.00 -1.73 11.61
C ASN A 115 18.53 -3.08 11.03
N SER A 116 17.63 -2.99 10.06
CA SER A 116 17.05 -4.07 9.27
C SER A 116 16.47 -3.45 8.00
N GLY A 117 15.69 -4.18 7.22
CA GLY A 117 15.08 -3.67 5.99
C GLY A 117 14.03 -4.61 5.46
N VAL A 118 13.03 -4.05 4.80
CA VAL A 118 12.03 -4.80 4.03
C VAL A 118 12.36 -4.64 2.55
N PHE A 119 12.64 -5.74 1.87
CA PHE A 119 13.08 -5.74 0.48
C PHE A 119 11.97 -6.26 -0.42
N LEU A 120 11.55 -5.42 -1.36
CA LEU A 120 10.59 -5.78 -2.40
C LEU A 120 11.36 -6.50 -3.52
N MET A 121 10.82 -7.62 -3.98
CA MET A 121 11.46 -8.52 -4.96
C MET A 121 12.86 -9.01 -4.55
N GLY A 122 13.22 -8.89 -3.26
CA GLY A 122 14.55 -9.16 -2.73
C GLY A 122 15.63 -8.16 -3.14
N ILE A 123 15.26 -7.03 -3.75
CA ILE A 123 16.18 -6.09 -4.41
C ILE A 123 16.05 -4.67 -3.86
N TYR A 124 14.82 -4.20 -3.61
CA TYR A 124 14.53 -2.79 -3.34
C TYR A 124 14.19 -2.57 -1.87
N GLU A 125 15.07 -1.89 -1.14
CA GLU A 125 14.96 -1.73 0.32
C GLU A 125 14.10 -0.53 0.73
N VAL A 126 13.07 -0.82 1.53
CA VAL A 126 12.47 0.14 2.47
C VAL A 126 13.18 -0.02 3.81
N GLN A 127 13.87 1.03 4.23
CA GLN A 127 14.75 0.97 5.38
C GLN A 127 13.98 0.76 6.70
N VAL A 128 14.46 -0.15 7.56
CA VAL A 128 13.98 -0.31 8.93
C VAL A 128 15.10 0.09 9.88
N LEU A 129 14.86 1.13 10.68
CA LEU A 129 15.87 1.66 11.59
C LEU A 129 15.21 2.31 12.79
N ASP A 130 15.80 2.20 13.98
CA ASP A 130 15.39 3.08 15.08
C ASP A 130 15.88 4.51 14.80
N SER A 131 14.99 5.33 14.24
CA SER A 131 15.23 6.76 14.00
C SER A 131 14.54 7.66 15.04
N PHE A 132 14.09 7.12 16.18
CA PHE A 132 13.52 7.93 17.27
C PHE A 132 14.63 8.64 18.05
N GLY A 133 14.83 9.93 17.76
CA GLY A 133 15.91 10.72 18.37
C GLY A 133 17.33 10.22 18.00
N ASN A 134 17.46 9.43 16.94
CA ASN A 134 18.73 8.88 16.44
C ASN A 134 19.08 9.53 15.10
N LYS A 135 20.17 10.29 15.04
CA LYS A 135 20.59 10.98 13.81
C LYS A 135 21.37 10.02 12.90
N THR A 136 21.09 10.08 11.61
CA THR A 136 21.85 9.40 10.55
C THR A 136 21.75 10.22 9.24
N TYR A 137 22.30 9.72 8.14
CA TYR A 137 22.08 10.33 6.83
C TYR A 137 20.62 10.09 6.37
N PHE A 138 20.01 11.12 5.78
CA PHE A 138 18.54 11.18 5.61
C PHE A 138 18.00 10.14 4.62
N ASP A 139 18.76 9.85 3.58
CA ASP A 139 18.48 8.84 2.55
C ASP A 139 18.77 7.40 3.01
N GLY A 140 19.19 7.19 4.27
CA GLY A 140 19.24 5.86 4.89
C GLY A 140 18.60 5.81 6.27
N GLN A 141 17.79 6.79 6.64
CA GLN A 141 17.01 6.74 7.87
C GLN A 141 15.76 5.85 7.71
N CYS A 142 15.06 5.57 8.80
CA CYS A 142 13.83 4.75 8.80
C CYS A 142 12.84 5.19 7.73
N GLY A 143 12.45 4.27 6.84
CA GLY A 143 11.45 4.52 5.80
C GLY A 143 11.99 5.17 4.53
N ALA A 144 13.30 5.42 4.47
CA ALA A 144 13.96 5.78 3.22
C ALA A 144 13.85 4.65 2.19
N ILE A 145 13.77 5.01 0.92
CA ILE A 145 14.19 4.10 -0.15
C ILE A 145 15.71 4.19 -0.16
N TYR A 146 16.36 3.13 0.32
CA TYR A 146 17.72 3.21 0.83
C TYR A 146 18.70 3.78 -0.21
N LYS A 147 19.39 4.87 0.17
CA LYS A 147 20.31 5.68 -0.64
C LYS A 147 19.75 6.28 -1.93
N GLN A 148 18.41 6.36 -2.04
CA GLN A 148 17.74 7.02 -3.17
C GLN A 148 16.90 8.21 -2.71
N HIS A 149 16.07 8.01 -1.68
CA HIS A 149 15.11 9.03 -1.27
C HIS A 149 14.81 9.00 0.23
N PRO A 150 15.00 10.13 0.96
CA PRO A 150 14.62 10.22 2.36
C PRO A 150 13.09 10.09 2.53
N PRO A 151 12.59 9.62 3.67
CA PRO A 151 11.16 9.72 3.97
C PRO A 151 10.76 11.20 4.06
N LEU A 152 9.52 11.52 3.65
CA LEU A 152 8.97 12.88 3.73
C LEU A 152 8.95 13.41 5.16
N VAL A 153 8.74 12.52 6.14
CA VAL A 153 8.73 12.81 7.57
C VAL A 153 9.26 11.62 8.37
N ASN A 154 9.82 11.87 9.54
CA ASN A 154 10.13 10.81 10.50
C ASN A 154 8.90 10.54 11.38
N ALA A 155 8.25 9.40 11.16
CA ALA A 155 7.04 8.97 11.86
C ALA A 155 7.31 7.87 12.91
N CYS A 156 8.56 7.70 13.37
CA CYS A 156 8.90 6.66 14.33
C CYS A 156 8.22 6.87 15.69
N ARG A 157 7.63 5.80 16.20
CA ARG A 157 7.37 5.59 17.64
C ARG A 157 8.64 5.31 18.44
N LYS A 158 8.54 5.30 19.77
CA LYS A 158 9.66 5.06 20.68
C LYS A 158 10.20 3.62 20.55
N PRO A 159 11.46 3.35 20.98
CA PRO A 159 12.00 2.01 20.98
C PRO A 159 11.11 1.01 21.72
N GLY A 160 10.95 -0.19 21.16
CA GLY A 160 10.07 -1.23 21.68
C GLY A 160 8.59 -1.12 21.28
N GLU A 161 8.12 0.06 20.87
CA GLU A 161 6.76 0.22 20.37
C GLU A 161 6.64 -0.34 18.94
N TRP A 162 5.50 -0.97 18.64
CA TRP A 162 5.21 -1.48 17.30
C TRP A 162 4.99 -0.34 16.31
N GLN A 163 5.61 -0.48 15.15
CA GLN A 163 5.51 0.39 13.99
C GLN A 163 4.76 -0.38 12.89
N THR A 164 4.01 0.30 12.04
CA THR A 164 3.42 -0.32 10.84
C THR A 164 4.02 0.25 9.57
N TYR A 165 4.30 -0.62 8.61
CA TYR A 165 4.48 -0.25 7.21
C TYR A 165 3.34 -0.81 6.37
N ASP A 166 2.69 0.08 5.62
CA ASP A 166 1.80 -0.27 4.52
C ASP A 166 2.47 0.21 3.23
N ILE A 167 2.85 -0.73 2.38
CA ILE A 167 3.64 -0.50 1.17
C ILE A 167 2.79 -0.85 -0.04
N ILE A 168 2.72 0.06 -1.01
CA ILE A 168 2.17 -0.20 -2.34
C ILE A 168 3.34 -0.20 -3.31
N TRP A 169 3.56 -1.34 -3.96
CA TRP A 169 4.69 -1.60 -4.84
C TRP A 169 4.22 -1.86 -6.26
N LYS A 170 4.86 -1.17 -7.22
CA LYS A 170 4.80 -1.46 -8.65
C LYS A 170 6.20 -1.81 -9.13
N GLY A 171 6.40 -3.04 -9.56
CA GLY A 171 7.70 -3.53 -10.01
C GLY A 171 8.13 -2.92 -11.35
N PRO A 172 9.43 -2.86 -11.65
CA PRO A 172 9.89 -2.43 -12.95
C PRO A 172 9.54 -3.46 -14.02
N LYS A 173 9.45 -3.02 -15.27
CA LYS A 173 9.21 -3.87 -16.44
C LYS A 173 10.38 -3.79 -17.40
N PHE A 174 10.79 -4.93 -17.91
CA PHE A 174 11.84 -5.07 -18.91
C PHE A 174 11.27 -5.73 -20.17
N ASP A 175 11.78 -5.38 -21.35
CA ASP A 175 11.46 -6.09 -22.59
C ASP A 175 12.28 -7.38 -22.72
N ALA A 176 12.07 -8.12 -23.82
CA ALA A 176 12.74 -9.40 -24.07
C ALA A 176 14.27 -9.26 -24.21
N GLU A 177 14.74 -8.07 -24.59
CA GLU A 177 16.16 -7.72 -24.71
C GLU A 177 16.76 -7.23 -23.37
N GLY A 178 15.96 -7.13 -22.32
CA GLY A 178 16.38 -6.67 -21.00
C GLY A 178 16.51 -5.15 -20.88
N LYS A 179 15.92 -4.38 -21.79
CA LYS A 179 15.84 -2.93 -21.65
C LYS A 179 14.68 -2.56 -20.74
N LEU A 180 14.91 -1.57 -19.86
CA LEU A 180 13.86 -1.03 -19.00
C LEU A 180 12.74 -0.38 -19.85
N VAL A 181 11.52 -0.85 -19.65
CA VAL A 181 10.28 -0.33 -20.26
C VAL A 181 9.54 0.58 -19.30
N SER A 182 9.51 0.24 -18.01
CA SER A 182 8.86 1.03 -16.96
C SER A 182 9.65 0.92 -15.66
N PRO A 183 9.94 2.04 -14.96
CA PRO A 183 10.63 2.00 -13.67
C PRO A 183 9.71 1.47 -12.57
N ALA A 184 10.31 1.12 -11.44
CA ALA A 184 9.55 0.76 -10.25
C ALA A 184 8.99 2.02 -9.55
N PHE A 185 7.82 1.87 -8.93
CA PHE A 185 7.20 2.91 -8.11
C PHE A 185 6.82 2.37 -6.74
N ILE A 186 6.99 3.20 -5.72
CA ILE A 186 6.66 2.82 -4.34
C ILE A 186 5.94 3.93 -3.58
N THR A 187 4.91 3.54 -2.84
CA THR A 187 4.28 4.36 -1.81
C THR A 187 4.44 3.63 -0.48
N VAL A 188 4.81 4.35 0.57
CA VAL A 188 5.00 3.79 1.91
C VAL A 188 4.30 4.68 2.91
N LEU A 189 3.44 4.07 3.72
CA LEU A 189 2.88 4.68 4.92
C LEU A 189 3.57 4.07 6.14
N HIS A 190 3.99 4.92 7.06
CA HIS A 190 4.56 4.54 8.35
C HIS A 190 3.62 5.01 9.46
N ASN A 191 3.03 4.08 10.21
CA ASN A 191 2.02 4.38 11.24
C ASN A 191 0.84 5.19 10.68
N GLY A 192 0.42 4.89 9.44
CA GLY A 192 -0.64 5.61 8.72
C GLY A 192 -0.23 6.97 8.14
N VAL A 193 1.03 7.39 8.30
CA VAL A 193 1.57 8.63 7.73
C VAL A 193 2.28 8.33 6.42
N VAL A 194 1.92 8.99 5.32
CA VAL A 194 2.63 8.84 4.05
C VAL A 194 4.06 9.38 4.18
N ILE A 195 5.04 8.51 3.98
CA ILE A 195 6.48 8.84 4.05
C ILE A 195 7.19 8.68 2.70
N GLN A 196 6.63 7.90 1.77
CA GLN A 196 7.02 7.86 0.37
C GLN A 196 5.74 7.96 -0.45
N ASN A 197 5.67 8.89 -1.40
CA ASN A 197 4.46 9.13 -2.19
C ASN A 197 4.75 8.89 -3.66
N HIS A 198 4.39 7.69 -4.14
CA HIS A 198 4.58 7.28 -5.53
C HIS A 198 5.99 7.59 -6.07
N PHE A 199 7.02 7.34 -5.26
CA PHE A 199 8.40 7.61 -5.63
C PHE A 199 8.84 6.67 -6.76
N GLN A 200 9.44 7.25 -7.81
CA GLN A 200 10.02 6.50 -8.92
C GLN A 200 11.47 6.10 -8.56
N LEU A 201 11.77 4.81 -8.50
CA LEU A 201 13.11 4.33 -8.16
C LEU A 201 14.08 4.50 -9.33
N GLU A 202 15.36 4.66 -9.01
CA GLU A 202 16.44 4.76 -10.00
C GLU A 202 17.11 3.41 -10.32
N GLY A 203 16.78 2.37 -9.56
CA GLY A 203 17.38 1.04 -9.66
C GLY A 203 17.34 0.31 -8.33
N ASP A 204 18.24 -0.66 -8.16
CA ASP A 204 18.47 -1.34 -6.88
C ASP A 204 18.96 -0.38 -5.77
N THR A 205 19.04 -0.85 -4.51
CA THR A 205 19.42 -0.03 -3.34
C THR A 205 20.78 -0.41 -2.76
N PRO A 206 21.90 -0.19 -3.48
CA PRO A 206 23.24 -0.58 -3.03
C PRO A 206 23.85 0.40 -2.03
N TYR A 207 24.70 -0.10 -1.14
CA TYR A 207 25.49 0.76 -0.24
C TYR A 207 26.64 1.51 -0.94
N HIS A 208 27.31 0.90 -1.91
CA HIS A 208 28.67 1.27 -2.33
C HIS A 208 28.79 1.74 -3.79
N ARG A 209 27.67 1.95 -4.48
CA ARG A 209 27.61 2.43 -5.87
C ARG A 209 26.30 3.16 -6.13
N ALA A 210 26.15 3.76 -7.31
CA ALA A 210 24.87 4.31 -7.73
C ALA A 210 23.83 3.18 -7.96
N PRO A 211 22.53 3.46 -7.76
CA PRO A 211 21.44 2.59 -8.20
C PRO A 211 21.53 2.26 -9.68
N GLU A 212 21.20 1.03 -10.04
CA GLU A 212 21.04 0.64 -11.44
C GLU A 212 19.94 -0.41 -11.60
N TYR A 213 19.23 -0.36 -12.73
CA TYR A 213 18.32 -1.45 -13.10
C TYR A 213 19.09 -2.58 -13.76
N LYS A 214 18.92 -3.80 -13.25
CA LYS A 214 19.33 -5.04 -13.92
C LYS A 214 18.08 -5.87 -14.21
N PRO A 215 17.95 -6.45 -15.42
CA PRO A 215 16.85 -7.35 -15.73
C PRO A 215 16.74 -8.48 -14.71
N HIS A 216 15.53 -8.71 -14.23
CA HIS A 216 15.17 -9.79 -13.33
C HIS A 216 13.75 -10.28 -13.67
N PRO A 217 13.31 -11.43 -13.14
CA PRO A 217 11.94 -11.91 -13.37
C PRO A 217 10.87 -10.89 -12.92
N ASP A 218 9.70 -10.92 -13.55
CA ASP A 218 8.57 -10.02 -13.25
C ASP A 218 8.05 -10.11 -11.81
N LYS A 219 8.35 -11.22 -11.12
CA LYS A 219 8.02 -11.47 -9.72
C LYS A 219 9.27 -11.82 -8.93
N GLY A 220 9.32 -11.40 -7.67
CA GLY A 220 10.39 -11.73 -6.74
C GLY A 220 9.89 -11.90 -5.31
N PRO A 221 10.73 -12.42 -4.40
CA PRO A 221 10.32 -12.65 -3.02
C PRO A 221 10.22 -11.33 -2.23
N ILE A 222 9.51 -11.34 -1.11
CA ILE A 222 9.75 -10.37 -0.03
C ILE A 222 10.92 -10.89 0.80
N SER A 223 11.86 -10.03 1.18
CA SER A 223 12.93 -10.42 2.09
C SER A 223 13.13 -9.45 3.24
N LEU A 224 13.66 -9.97 4.35
CA LEU A 224 13.98 -9.20 5.54
C LEU A 224 15.49 -9.24 5.80
N GLN A 225 16.04 -8.13 6.27
CA GLN A 225 17.47 -8.01 6.54
C GLN A 225 17.79 -8.27 8.02
N TYR A 226 18.88 -8.97 8.28
CA TYR A 226 19.54 -8.94 9.58
C TYR A 226 20.85 -8.15 9.47
N HIS A 227 20.93 -7.03 10.17
CA HIS A 227 22.12 -6.16 10.19
C HIS A 227 22.90 -6.26 11.52
N GLY A 228 22.84 -7.42 12.19
CA GLY A 228 23.51 -7.59 13.48
C GLY A 228 22.79 -6.94 14.67
N ASN A 229 21.61 -6.36 14.44
CA ASN A 229 20.81 -5.71 15.48
C ASN A 229 19.48 -6.44 15.72
N PRO A 230 18.97 -6.45 16.97
CA PRO A 230 17.66 -6.98 17.27
C PRO A 230 16.55 -6.08 16.72
N VAL A 231 15.70 -6.67 15.90
CA VAL A 231 14.43 -6.10 15.43
C VAL A 231 13.39 -7.21 15.51
N ARG A 232 12.17 -6.88 15.91
CA ARG A 232 11.05 -7.83 15.97
C ARG A 232 10.09 -7.55 14.83
N PHE A 233 9.48 -8.59 14.27
CA PHE A 233 8.46 -8.51 13.23
C PHE A 233 7.23 -9.31 13.60
N ARG A 234 6.04 -8.83 13.19
CA ARG A 234 4.78 -9.57 13.25
C ARG A 234 3.85 -9.13 12.13
N ASN A 235 2.73 -9.85 11.97
CA ASN A 235 1.65 -9.48 11.06
C ASN A 235 2.18 -9.09 9.67
N ILE A 236 2.72 -10.08 8.94
CA ILE A 236 3.27 -9.86 7.61
C ILE A 236 2.34 -10.52 6.60
N TRP A 237 1.79 -9.73 5.69
CA TRP A 237 0.95 -10.23 4.62
C TRP A 237 1.15 -9.44 3.33
N VAL A 238 0.88 -10.10 2.21
CA VAL A 238 1.05 -9.56 0.86
C VAL A 238 -0.20 -9.89 0.04
N ARG A 239 -0.75 -8.92 -0.69
CA ARG A 239 -1.76 -9.17 -1.71
C ARG A 239 -1.27 -8.64 -3.06
N GLU A 240 -1.36 -9.46 -4.10
CA GLU A 240 -1.00 -9.02 -5.44
C GLU A 240 -2.03 -8.03 -5.97
N LEU A 241 -1.55 -7.04 -6.72
CA LEU A 241 -2.39 -6.05 -7.37
C LEU A 241 -2.52 -6.41 -8.85
N GLN A 242 -3.74 -6.30 -9.36
CA GLN A 242 -4.04 -6.48 -10.77
C GLN A 242 -4.89 -5.30 -11.23
N ASP A 243 -4.62 -4.81 -12.44
CA ASP A 243 -5.48 -3.80 -13.06
C ASP A 243 -6.85 -4.42 -13.38
N VAL A 244 -7.90 -3.60 -13.25
CA VAL A 244 -9.27 -4.03 -13.57
C VAL A 244 -9.40 -4.20 -15.08
N ALA A 245 -9.62 -5.43 -15.52
CA ALA A 245 -9.84 -5.74 -16.92
C ALA A 245 -11.11 -5.04 -17.44
N HIS A 246 -11.00 -4.44 -18.62
CA HIS A 246 -12.07 -3.64 -19.20
C HIS A 246 -12.00 -3.65 -20.74
N GLU A 247 -13.15 -3.38 -21.36
CA GLU A 247 -13.29 -3.26 -22.81
C GLU A 247 -14.15 -2.05 -23.17
N ARG A 248 -13.75 -1.28 -24.18
CA ARG A 248 -14.61 -0.21 -24.73
C ARG A 248 -15.58 -0.83 -25.74
N VAL A 249 -16.84 -0.94 -25.33
CA VAL A 249 -17.94 -1.54 -26.13
C VAL A 249 -18.85 -0.51 -26.78
N ALA A 250 -18.76 0.76 -26.38
CA ALA A 250 -19.49 1.87 -27.00
C ALA A 250 -18.73 3.19 -26.86
N GLU A 251 -19.16 4.20 -27.63
CA GLU A 251 -18.74 5.58 -27.42
C GLU A 251 -19.37 6.14 -26.12
N PRO A 252 -18.66 7.02 -25.39
CA PRO A 252 -19.22 7.70 -24.25
C PRO A 252 -20.49 8.46 -24.64
N SER A 253 -21.54 8.33 -23.83
CA SER A 253 -22.83 8.94 -24.12
C SER A 253 -23.59 9.34 -22.87
N ILE A 254 -24.61 10.17 -23.03
CA ILE A 254 -25.59 10.47 -21.99
C ILE A 254 -26.82 9.63 -22.27
N ARG A 255 -27.28 8.84 -21.29
CA ARG A 255 -28.53 8.07 -21.38
C ARG A 255 -29.66 9.07 -21.58
N LYS A 256 -30.28 9.00 -22.76
CA LYS A 256 -31.41 9.83 -23.17
C LYS A 256 -32.69 9.41 -22.48
#